data_AF-A0A8T4EC81-F1
#
_entry.id   AF-A0A8T4EC81-F1
#
_cell.length_a   1.000
_cell.length_b   1.000
_cell.length_c   1.000
_cell.angle_alpha   90.00
_cell.angle_beta   90.00
_cell.angle_gamma   90.00
#
_symmetry.space_group_name_H-M   'P 1'
#
loop_
_entity.id
_entity.type
_entity.pdbx_description
1 polymer ?
#
loop_
_entity_poly.entity_id
_entity_poly.type
_entity_poly.pdbx_seq_one_letter_code
_entity_poly.pdbx_strand_id
1 'polypeptide(L)'
;MNEYAILIKLLTRTGTPIGASVDDMLDALGLPEDTGRHILFKRLASLHEKVSEIGLFVRHNPVAGVFYLDTSDDVKLQQDGTSLPDRLAATLLIVITLAYQEGGWVSINRVREFRKKALRGVMDDLRELQGSGYVEIHQDKKQVRLGNRVPFEIDYESFFKELVES
;
A
#
# COMPACT_ATOMS: atom_id res chain seq x y z
N MET A 1 12.93 -10.52 1.56
CA MET A 1 11.77 -9.58 1.59
C MET A 1 11.77 -8.86 0.26
N ASN A 2 10.64 -8.82 -0.46
CA ASN A 2 10.57 -8.21 -1.79
C ASN A 2 10.88 -6.70 -1.70
N GLU A 3 11.70 -6.18 -2.61
CA GLU A 3 12.11 -4.77 -2.69
C GLU A 3 10.93 -3.82 -2.86
N TYR A 4 9.88 -4.23 -3.59
CA TYR A 4 8.65 -3.46 -3.70
C TYR A 4 7.85 -3.43 -2.40
N ALA A 5 7.90 -4.51 -1.60
CA ALA A 5 7.28 -4.51 -0.27
C ALA A 5 8.01 -3.56 0.69
N ILE A 6 9.34 -3.41 0.53
CA ILE A 6 10.13 -2.38 1.23
C ILE A 6 9.66 -0.99 0.79
N LEU A 7 9.59 -0.72 -0.51
CA LEU A 7 9.18 0.57 -1.04
C LEU A 7 7.75 0.94 -0.63
N ILE A 8 6.77 0.04 -0.78
CA ILE A 8 5.39 0.29 -0.36
C ILE A 8 5.33 0.63 1.14
N LYS A 9 6.05 -0.11 1.98
CA LYS A 9 6.12 0.17 3.42
C LYS A 9 6.71 1.55 3.72
N LEU A 10 7.67 2.00 2.92
CA LEU A 10 8.32 3.30 3.08
C LEU A 10 7.42 4.45 2.57
N LEU A 11 6.82 4.29 1.39
CA LEU A 11 5.96 5.29 0.76
C LEU A 11 4.61 5.46 1.47
N THR A 12 4.13 4.43 2.18
CA THR A 12 2.90 4.51 3.01
C THR A 12 3.17 4.91 4.46
N ARG A 13 4.42 5.24 4.81
CA ARG A 13 4.81 5.62 6.17
C ARG A 13 4.05 6.88 6.60
N THR A 14 3.28 6.77 7.68
CA THR A 14 2.59 7.91 8.31
C THR A 14 3.53 8.68 9.24
N GLY A 15 3.44 10.02 9.27
CA GLY A 15 4.25 10.89 10.11
C GLY A 15 4.41 12.28 9.48
N THR A 16 5.26 13.12 10.06
CA THR A 16 5.72 14.39 9.47
C THR A 16 7.22 14.28 9.18
N PRO A 17 7.63 14.08 7.91
CA PRO A 17 6.81 14.02 6.70
C PRO A 17 6.19 12.62 6.43
N ILE A 18 5.12 12.59 5.61
CA ILE A 18 4.52 11.34 5.11
C ILE A 18 5.41 10.79 4.00
N GLY A 19 5.69 9.48 4.02
CA GLY A 19 6.52 8.81 3.02
C GLY A 19 7.97 8.64 3.43
N ALA A 20 8.87 8.59 2.45
CA ALA A 20 10.30 8.36 2.66
C ALA A 20 11.19 9.15 1.69
N SER A 21 12.37 9.56 2.17
CA SER A 21 13.39 10.21 1.35
C SER A 21 14.10 9.20 0.44
N VAL A 22 14.86 9.71 -0.54
CA VAL A 22 15.73 8.90 -1.38
C VAL A 22 16.72 8.10 -0.53
N ASP A 23 17.36 8.74 0.45
CA ASP A 23 18.38 8.11 1.28
C ASP A 23 17.76 7.01 2.17
N ASP A 24 16.58 7.26 2.77
CA ASP A 24 15.82 6.24 3.51
C ASP A 24 15.53 4.99 2.65
N MET A 25 15.23 5.20 1.37
CA MET A 25 14.92 4.11 0.43
C MET A 25 16.18 3.38 -0.03
N LEU A 26 17.30 4.08 -0.24
CA LEU A 26 18.58 3.46 -0.59
C LEU A 26 19.09 2.59 0.56
N ASP A 27 19.07 3.13 1.78
CA ASP A 27 19.49 2.42 2.99
C ASP A 27 18.65 1.15 3.21
N ALA A 28 17.33 1.27 3.10
CA ALA A 28 16.42 0.14 3.30
C ALA A 28 16.54 -0.95 2.22
N LEU A 29 16.96 -0.58 1.00
CA LEU A 29 17.23 -1.51 -0.09
C LEU A 29 18.68 -2.01 -0.11
N GLY A 30 19.56 -1.50 0.76
CA GLY A 30 20.98 -1.81 0.76
C GLY A 30 21.70 -1.37 -0.52
N LEU A 31 21.21 -0.32 -1.18
CA LEU A 31 21.78 0.19 -2.43
C LEU A 31 22.85 1.25 -2.16
N PRO A 32 23.98 1.23 -2.89
CA PRO A 32 25.04 2.23 -2.75
C PRO A 32 24.58 3.62 -3.22
N GLU A 33 24.99 4.70 -2.56
CA GLU A 33 24.50 6.06 -2.86
C GLU A 33 24.77 6.53 -4.30
N ASP A 34 25.94 6.20 -4.87
CA ASP A 34 26.37 6.71 -6.17
C ASP A 34 25.67 6.07 -7.37
N THR A 35 25.39 4.76 -7.31
CA THR A 35 24.77 3.98 -8.39
C THR A 35 23.35 3.52 -8.07
N GLY A 36 23.01 3.45 -6.79
CA GLY A 36 21.72 3.01 -6.29
C GLY A 36 20.58 3.97 -6.60
N ARG A 37 20.84 5.27 -6.75
CA ARG A 37 19.80 6.26 -7.09
C ARG A 37 19.12 5.95 -8.43
N HIS A 38 19.90 5.61 -9.46
CA HIS A 38 19.34 5.24 -10.75
C HIS A 38 18.46 3.99 -10.65
N ILE A 39 18.93 2.97 -9.93
CA ILE A 39 18.21 1.72 -9.69
C ILE A 39 16.91 2.00 -8.91
N LEU A 40 17.00 2.80 -7.86
CA LEU A 40 15.85 3.21 -7.05
C LEU A 40 14.80 3.94 -7.89
N PHE A 41 15.18 4.92 -8.71
CA PHE A 41 14.21 5.63 -9.55
C PHE A 41 13.57 4.72 -10.60
N LYS A 42 14.32 3.78 -11.19
CA LYS A 42 13.75 2.78 -12.09
C LYS A 42 12.70 1.92 -11.37
N ARG A 43 13.00 1.48 -10.14
CA ARG A 43 12.08 0.70 -9.31
C ARG A 43 10.85 1.51 -8.87
N LEU A 44 11.04 2.79 -8.52
CA LEU A 44 9.92 3.68 -8.19
C LEU A 44 9.01 3.91 -9.40
N ALA A 45 9.57 4.05 -10.61
CA ALA A 45 8.80 4.16 -11.84
C ALA A 45 7.98 2.88 -12.10
N SER A 46 8.62 1.70 -12.04
CA SER A 46 7.92 0.42 -12.20
C SER A 46 6.87 0.18 -11.11
N LEU A 47 7.13 0.61 -9.86
CA LEU A 47 6.14 0.56 -8.80
C LEU A 47 4.97 1.49 -9.10
N HIS A 48 5.24 2.72 -9.56
CA HIS A 48 4.21 3.69 -9.92
C HIS A 48 3.28 3.15 -11.01
N GLU A 49 3.84 2.56 -12.08
CA GLU A 49 3.04 1.94 -13.15
C GLU A 49 2.11 0.87 -12.57
N LYS A 50 2.64 -0.06 -11.76
CA LYS A 50 1.85 -1.16 -11.17
C LYS A 50 0.75 -0.67 -10.22
N VAL A 51 1.03 0.32 -9.39
CA VAL A 51 0.04 0.83 -8.42
C VAL A 51 -0.97 1.79 -9.06
N SER A 52 -0.64 2.38 -10.22
CA SER A 52 -1.56 3.26 -10.95
C SER A 52 -2.79 2.54 -11.48
N GLU A 53 -2.69 1.25 -11.79
CA GLU A 53 -3.81 0.42 -12.24
C GLU A 53 -4.93 0.30 -11.18
N ILE A 54 -4.56 0.41 -9.90
CA ILE A 54 -5.51 0.37 -8.76
C ILE A 54 -5.80 1.76 -8.19
N GLY A 55 -5.50 2.83 -8.95
CA GLY A 55 -5.81 4.21 -8.58
C GLY A 55 -4.85 4.84 -7.56
N LEU A 56 -3.67 4.24 -7.36
CA LEU A 56 -2.62 4.76 -6.48
C LEU A 56 -1.47 5.34 -7.29
N PHE A 57 -0.88 6.43 -6.80
CA PHE A 57 0.16 7.16 -7.48
C PHE A 57 1.30 7.44 -6.52
N VAL A 58 2.51 7.06 -6.91
CA VAL A 58 3.72 7.54 -6.25
C VAL A 58 3.90 9.01 -6.58
N ARG A 59 3.89 9.87 -5.56
CA ARG A 59 4.09 11.32 -5.66
C ARG A 59 5.34 11.76 -4.90
N HIS A 60 5.85 12.93 -5.25
CA HIS A 60 7.00 13.55 -4.61
C HIS A 60 6.61 14.87 -3.96
N ASN A 61 6.93 15.02 -2.67
CA ASN A 61 6.83 16.28 -1.96
C ASN A 61 8.21 16.98 -1.96
N PRO A 62 8.40 18.03 -2.78
CA PRO A 62 9.69 18.70 -2.90
C PRO A 62 10.07 19.52 -1.66
N VAL A 63 9.11 19.94 -0.83
CA VAL A 63 9.37 20.72 0.39
C VAL A 63 9.99 19.83 1.47
N ALA A 64 9.52 18.59 1.57
CA ALA A 64 10.02 17.62 2.53
C ALA A 64 11.09 16.67 1.95
N GLY A 65 11.29 16.66 0.63
CA GLY A 65 12.25 15.78 -0.05
C GLY A 65 11.89 14.29 0.02
N VAL A 66 10.59 13.97 0.07
CA VAL A 66 10.09 12.60 0.27
C VAL A 66 9.13 12.17 -0.84
N PHE A 67 9.13 10.87 -1.10
CA PHE A 67 8.15 10.21 -1.94
C PHE A 67 7.06 9.56 -1.07
N TYR A 68 5.82 9.59 -1.53
CA TYR A 68 4.67 9.03 -0.83
C TYR A 68 3.67 8.41 -1.82
N LEU A 69 2.78 7.56 -1.33
CA LEU A 69 1.64 7.05 -2.10
C LEU A 69 0.39 7.88 -1.84
N ASP A 70 -0.33 8.19 -2.91
CA ASP A 70 -1.52 9.04 -2.93
C ASP A 70 -2.57 8.44 -3.88
N THR A 71 -3.85 8.63 -3.60
CA THR A 71 -4.96 8.35 -4.53
C THR A 71 -5.20 9.60 -5.38
N SER A 72 -5.59 9.45 -6.64
CA SER A 72 -5.83 10.61 -7.49
C SER A 72 -7.00 11.46 -6.99
N ASP A 73 -6.75 12.74 -6.68
CA ASP A 73 -7.81 13.74 -6.49
C ASP A 73 -7.97 14.74 -7.66
N ASP A 74 -7.21 14.60 -8.77
CA ASP A 74 -7.27 15.56 -9.89
C ASP A 74 -8.01 15.03 -11.14
N VAL A 75 -9.34 15.18 -11.08
CA VAL A 75 -10.33 15.50 -12.14
C VAL A 75 -9.94 15.28 -13.61
N LYS A 76 -10.44 14.19 -14.23
CA LYS A 76 -11.24 14.20 -15.48
C LYS A 76 -12.20 13.01 -15.52
N LEU A 77 -13.46 13.34 -15.17
CA LEU A 77 -14.73 12.63 -15.34
C LEU A 77 -14.76 11.37 -16.25
N GLN A 78 -15.02 10.21 -15.64
CA GLN A 78 -16.24 9.38 -15.76
C GLN A 78 -15.87 7.94 -15.42
N GLN A 79 -16.32 7.45 -14.27
CA GLN A 79 -16.96 6.14 -14.13
C GLN A 79 -17.51 5.99 -12.71
N ASP A 80 -18.71 5.42 -12.62
CA ASP A 80 -19.51 5.17 -11.43
C ASP A 80 -18.87 4.15 -10.47
N GLY A 81 -17.67 4.43 -9.97
CA GLY A 81 -16.98 3.64 -8.97
C GLY A 81 -16.70 4.51 -7.75
N THR A 82 -17.17 4.08 -6.59
CA THR A 82 -16.87 4.74 -5.31
C THR A 82 -15.37 4.71 -5.07
N SER A 83 -14.67 5.82 -5.41
CA SER A 83 -13.25 5.98 -5.11
C SER A 83 -13.05 5.86 -3.60
N LEU A 84 -12.22 4.89 -3.18
CA LEU A 84 -11.88 4.70 -1.78
C LEU A 84 -11.03 5.89 -1.32
N PRO A 85 -11.37 6.53 -0.18
CA PRO A 85 -10.47 7.47 0.45
C PRO A 85 -9.07 6.86 0.66
N ASP A 86 -8.06 7.67 0.38
CA ASP A 86 -6.63 7.45 0.59
C ASP A 86 -6.27 6.56 1.80
N ARG A 87 -6.86 6.91 2.95
CA ARG A 87 -6.63 6.19 4.22
C ARG A 87 -7.07 4.73 4.16
N LEU A 88 -8.18 4.46 3.47
CA LEU A 88 -8.79 3.14 3.34
C LEU A 88 -8.05 2.32 2.29
N ALA A 89 -7.68 2.94 1.15
CA ALA A 89 -6.88 2.31 0.12
C ALA A 89 -5.54 1.80 0.69
N ALA A 90 -4.83 2.62 1.46
CA ALA A 90 -3.59 2.21 2.11
C ALA A 90 -3.78 1.10 3.16
N THR A 91 -4.88 1.10 3.91
CA THR A 91 -5.20 0.01 4.85
C THR A 91 -5.54 -1.29 4.11
N LEU A 92 -6.33 -1.20 3.03
CA LEU A 92 -6.69 -2.33 2.18
C LEU A 92 -5.45 -2.96 1.53
N LEU A 93 -4.54 -2.16 0.97
CA LEU A 93 -3.30 -2.63 0.36
C LEU A 93 -2.44 -3.43 1.34
N ILE A 94 -2.39 -3.01 2.61
CA ILE A 94 -1.68 -3.76 3.67
C ILE A 94 -2.36 -5.09 3.96
N VAL A 95 -3.70 -5.12 4.03
CA VAL A 95 -4.44 -6.38 4.21
C VAL A 95 -4.21 -7.31 3.01
N ILE A 96 -4.22 -6.80 1.79
CA ILE A 96 -3.94 -7.58 0.56
C ILE A 96 -2.54 -8.19 0.63
N THR A 97 -1.54 -7.37 0.95
CA THR A 97 -0.13 -7.79 1.05
C THR A 97 0.05 -8.88 2.10
N LEU A 98 -0.50 -8.68 3.30
CA LEU A 98 -0.36 -9.63 4.40
C LEU A 98 -1.16 -10.91 4.16
N ALA A 99 -2.36 -10.81 3.58
CA ALA A 99 -3.18 -11.97 3.26
C ALA A 99 -2.49 -12.86 2.21
N TYR A 100 -1.81 -12.26 1.23
CA TYR A 100 -1.01 -13.00 0.27
C TYR A 100 0.18 -13.72 0.92
N GLN A 101 0.88 -13.05 1.85
CA GLN A 101 2.03 -13.64 2.56
C GLN A 101 1.64 -14.74 3.56
N GLU A 102 0.50 -14.57 4.24
CA GLU A 102 0.09 -15.41 5.37
C GLU A 102 -1.00 -16.43 5.00
N GLY A 103 -1.50 -16.44 3.75
CA GLY A 103 -2.49 -17.41 3.27
C GLY A 103 -3.94 -17.09 3.66
N GLY A 104 -4.30 -15.81 3.71
CA GLY A 104 -5.68 -15.34 3.83
C GLY A 104 -5.96 -14.51 5.07
N TRP A 105 -6.09 -15.14 6.25
CA TRP A 105 -6.43 -14.44 7.50
C TRP A 105 -5.20 -13.80 8.15
N VAL A 106 -5.29 -12.51 8.42
CA VAL A 106 -4.21 -11.67 8.95
C VAL A 106 -4.60 -11.13 10.33
N SER A 107 -3.65 -11.10 11.27
CA SER A 107 -3.86 -10.45 12.56
C SER A 107 -4.04 -8.94 12.43
N ILE A 108 -5.06 -8.37 13.09
CA ILE A 108 -5.28 -6.91 13.12
C ILE A 108 -4.09 -6.18 13.75
N ASN A 109 -3.41 -6.80 14.72
CA ASN A 109 -2.19 -6.24 15.29
C ASN A 109 -1.06 -6.15 14.25
N ARG A 110 -1.01 -7.09 13.30
CA ARG A 110 -0.03 -7.08 12.22
C ARG A 110 -0.32 -5.96 11.21
N VAL A 111 -1.58 -5.81 10.83
CA VAL A 111 -2.04 -4.68 10.01
C VAL A 111 -1.67 -3.35 10.69
N ARG A 112 -1.87 -3.25 12.01
CA ARG A 112 -1.49 -2.08 12.81
C ARG A 112 0.01 -1.80 12.79
N GLU A 113 0.84 -2.82 13.00
CA GLU A 113 2.30 -2.70 12.94
C GLU A 113 2.77 -2.20 11.57
N PHE A 114 2.17 -2.72 10.49
CA PHE A 114 2.48 -2.31 9.13
C PHE A 114 2.01 -0.89 8.82
N ARG A 115 0.79 -0.51 9.22
CA ARG A 115 0.27 0.86 9.03
C ARG A 115 0.99 1.91 9.89
N LYS A 116 1.65 1.51 10.99
CA LYS A 116 2.13 2.41 12.05
C LYS A 116 1.04 3.37 12.57
N LYS A 117 -0.22 2.94 12.53
CA LYS A 117 -1.40 3.70 12.96
C LYS A 117 -1.89 3.17 14.30
N ALA A 118 -2.50 4.04 15.13
CA ALA A 118 -3.09 3.60 16.39
C ALA A 118 -4.18 2.53 16.16
N LEU A 119 -4.31 1.57 17.07
CA LEU A 119 -5.24 0.44 16.93
C LEU A 119 -6.68 0.90 16.64
N ARG A 120 -7.16 1.95 17.31
CA ARG A 120 -8.48 2.52 17.09
C ARG A 120 -8.66 2.98 15.64
N GLY A 121 -7.70 3.75 15.12
CA GLY A 121 -7.77 4.24 13.75
C GLY A 121 -7.66 3.14 12.69
N VAL A 122 -6.96 2.04 12.99
CA VAL A 122 -6.96 0.85 12.11
C VAL A 122 -8.32 0.18 12.12
N MET A 123 -8.93 0.01 13.31
CA MET A 123 -10.25 -0.58 13.44
C MET A 123 -11.34 0.23 12.75
N ASP A 124 -11.26 1.56 12.78
CA ASP A 124 -12.20 2.44 12.09
C ASP A 124 -12.09 2.26 10.56
N ASP A 125 -10.86 2.25 10.01
CA ASP A 125 -10.64 1.98 8.58
C ASP A 125 -11.16 0.59 8.18
N LEU A 126 -10.86 -0.45 8.97
CA LEU A 126 -11.28 -1.81 8.68
C LEU A 126 -12.81 -1.95 8.70
N ARG A 127 -13.51 -1.23 9.57
CA ARG A 127 -14.98 -1.23 9.62
C ARG A 127 -15.59 -0.54 8.40
N GLU A 128 -15.03 0.59 7.96
CA GLU A 128 -15.46 1.25 6.70
C GLU A 128 -15.23 0.33 5.49
N LEU A 129 -14.06 -0.31 5.42
CA LEU A 129 -13.75 -1.29 4.37
C LEU A 129 -14.68 -2.51 4.40
N GLN A 130 -15.03 -3.00 5.60
CA GLN A 130 -15.97 -4.10 5.77
C GLN A 130 -17.37 -3.70 5.29
N GLY A 131 -17.83 -2.49 5.64
CA GLY A 131 -19.11 -1.95 5.16
C GLY A 131 -19.20 -1.84 3.64
N SER A 132 -18.06 -1.71 2.97
CA SER A 132 -17.95 -1.61 1.51
C SER A 132 -17.66 -2.95 0.81
N GLY A 133 -17.55 -4.05 1.57
CA GLY A 133 -17.32 -5.41 1.06
C GLY A 133 -15.87 -5.76 0.73
N TYR A 134 -14.92 -4.88 1.06
CA TYR A 134 -13.49 -5.08 0.73
C TYR A 134 -12.77 -5.99 1.72
N VAL A 135 -13.21 -6.07 2.97
CA VAL A 135 -12.61 -6.93 3.98
C VAL A 135 -13.68 -7.64 4.82
N GLU A 136 -13.29 -8.73 5.45
CA GLU A 136 -14.07 -9.42 6.46
C GLU A 136 -13.31 -9.46 7.77
N ILE A 137 -13.96 -9.06 8.87
CA ILE A 137 -13.34 -9.02 10.20
C ILE A 137 -13.91 -10.14 11.06
N HIS A 138 -13.03 -10.98 11.60
CA HIS A 138 -13.36 -11.94 12.64
C HIS A 138 -13.03 -11.33 14.01
N GLN A 139 -14.04 -10.74 14.66
CA GLN A 139 -13.83 -9.97 15.89
C GLN A 139 -13.23 -10.80 17.03
N ASP A 140 -13.72 -12.02 17.26
CA ASP A 140 -13.25 -12.88 18.37
C ASP A 140 -11.77 -13.25 18.23
N LYS A 141 -11.35 -13.55 17.00
CA LYS A 141 -9.97 -13.93 16.70
C LYS A 141 -9.06 -12.73 16.44
N LYS A 142 -9.62 -11.50 16.40
CA LYS A 142 -8.92 -10.25 16.05
C LYS A 142 -8.15 -10.38 14.74
N GLN A 143 -8.81 -10.97 13.74
CA GLN A 143 -8.25 -11.21 12.41
C GLN A 143 -9.10 -10.53 11.33
N VAL A 144 -8.47 -10.26 10.21
CA VAL A 144 -9.09 -9.69 9.01
C VAL A 144 -8.62 -10.46 7.78
N ARG A 145 -9.49 -10.62 6.79
CA ARG A 145 -9.14 -11.12 5.46
C ARG A 145 -9.76 -10.23 4.38
N LEU A 146 -9.40 -10.49 3.14
CA LEU A 146 -10.03 -9.86 1.99
C LEU A 146 -11.46 -10.36 1.85
N GLY A 147 -12.35 -9.41 1.56
CA GLY A 147 -13.75 -9.66 1.27
C GLY A 147 -13.95 -9.97 -0.21
N ASN A 148 -15.16 -10.43 -0.53
CA ASN A 148 -15.49 -10.93 -1.86
C ASN A 148 -15.39 -9.88 -2.98
N ARG A 149 -15.35 -8.58 -2.66
CA ARG A 149 -15.25 -7.51 -3.67
C ARG A 149 -13.87 -7.43 -4.31
N VAL A 150 -12.81 -7.66 -3.54
CA VAL A 150 -11.43 -7.44 -3.97
C VAL A 150 -11.01 -8.35 -5.16
N PRO A 151 -11.33 -9.67 -5.21
CA PRO A 151 -11.03 -10.51 -6.38
C PRO A 151 -11.69 -10.08 -7.70
N PHE A 152 -12.77 -9.28 -7.67
CA PHE A 152 -13.41 -8.76 -8.88
C PHE A 152 -12.79 -7.45 -9.36
N GLU A 153 -12.08 -6.74 -8.48
CA GLU A 153 -11.44 -5.47 -8.77
C GLU A 153 -9.92 -5.60 -8.98
N ILE A 154 -9.31 -6.71 -8.52
CA ILE A 154 -7.86 -6.96 -8.57
C ILE A 154 -7.58 -8.41 -8.98
N ASP A 155 -6.81 -8.61 -10.06
CA ASP A 155 -6.20 -9.90 -10.37
C ASP A 155 -4.96 -10.10 -9.49
N TYR A 156 -5.13 -10.84 -8.40
CA TYR A 156 -4.07 -11.09 -7.43
C TYR A 156 -2.88 -11.84 -8.00
N GLU A 157 -3.12 -12.81 -8.88
CA GLU A 157 -2.06 -13.68 -9.36
C GLU A 157 -1.14 -12.88 -10.28
N SER A 158 -1.71 -12.07 -11.17
CA SER A 158 -0.97 -11.14 -12.02
C SER A 158 -0.25 -10.05 -11.21
N PHE A 159 -0.98 -9.37 -10.30
CA PHE A 159 -0.41 -8.29 -9.46
C PHE A 159 0.82 -8.76 -8.65
N PHE A 160 0.73 -9.93 -8.00
CA PHE A 160 1.82 -10.43 -7.18
C PHE A 160 2.90 -11.17 -7.96
N LYS A 161 2.57 -11.86 -9.05
CA LYS A 161 3.58 -12.51 -9.92
C LYS A 161 4.50 -11.46 -10.54
N GLU A 162 3.94 -10.37 -11.03
CA GLU A 162 4.72 -9.25 -11.56
C GLU A 162 5.55 -8.54 -10.48
N LEU A 163 5.13 -8.58 -9.22
CA LEU A 163 5.93 -8.06 -8.11
C LEU A 163 7.13 -8.96 -7.74
N VAL A 164 7.05 -10.27 -7.98
CA VAL A 164 8.07 -11.26 -7.57
C VAL A 164 9.08 -11.58 -8.68
N GLU A 165 8.66 -11.52 -9.95
CA GLU A 165 9.51 -11.84 -11.12
C GLU A 165 10.38 -10.66 -11.62
N SER A 166 10.31 -9.50 -10.98
CA SER A 166 11.11 -8.30 -11.28
C SER A 166 12.07 -7.94 -10.16
#